data_AF-A0A7S2S7B2-F1
#
_entry.id   AF-A0A7S2S7B2-F1
#
_cell.length_a   1.000
_cell.length_b   1.000
_cell.length_c   1.000
_cell.angle_alpha   90.00
_cell.angle_beta   90.00
_cell.angle_gamma   90.00
#
_symmetry.space_group_name_H-M   'P 1'
#
loop_
_entity.id
_entity.type
_entity.pdbx_description
1 polymer ?
#
loop_
_entity_poly.entity_id
_entity_poly.type
_entity_poly.pdbx_seq_one_letter_code
_entity_poly.pdbx_strand_id
1 'polypeptide(L)'
;ELQPSSHKNMVEILLAFFRSEGYKAGELMVEGARNQCSDIQAFCTAVEDMVHRSHNSPFFDKFGSYVAEVCGMACTHQVKLNEQLVTMAMAIKVLEGLVVGLNPKVEMCHAAIPILLKAQLRHSMGMIRRATSSSSTANDGGSPSPVR
;
A
#
# COMPACT_ATOMS: atom_id res chain seq x y z
N GLU A 1 1.02 13.85 -8.73
CA GLU A 1 2.46 13.49 -8.65
C GLU A 1 2.68 12.52 -7.49
N LEU A 2 3.51 11.49 -7.69
CA LEU A 2 3.81 10.51 -6.65
C LEU A 2 4.81 11.10 -5.65
N GLN A 3 4.35 11.52 -4.47
CA GLN A 3 5.28 11.69 -3.36
C GLN A 3 5.94 10.32 -3.04
N PRO A 4 7.28 10.23 -2.93
CA PRO A 4 7.99 8.97 -2.68
C PRO A 4 7.57 8.26 -1.38
N SER A 5 7.13 9.02 -0.38
CA SER A 5 6.53 8.53 0.86
C SER A 5 5.18 7.83 0.64
N SER A 6 4.39 8.31 -0.34
CA SER A 6 3.08 7.74 -0.69
C SER A 6 3.22 6.41 -1.42
N HIS A 7 4.22 6.27 -2.30
CA HIS A 7 4.44 5.04 -3.05
C HIS A 7 4.82 3.85 -2.15
N LYS A 8 5.66 4.08 -1.14
CA LYS A 8 6.03 3.05 -0.16
C LYS A 8 4.79 2.54 0.60
N ASN A 9 3.99 3.45 1.13
CA ASN A 9 2.79 3.08 1.88
C ASN A 9 1.80 2.29 1.01
N MET A 10 1.63 2.65 -0.26
CA MET A 10 0.79 1.88 -1.18
C MET A 10 1.33 0.47 -1.41
N VAL A 11 2.64 0.31 -1.64
CA VAL A 11 3.25 -1.01 -1.84
C VAL A 11 3.06 -1.90 -0.61
N GLU A 12 3.16 -1.35 0.60
CA GLU A 12 2.95 -2.09 1.84
C GLU A 12 1.48 -2.47 2.04
N ILE A 13 0.54 -1.56 1.77
CA ILE A 13 -0.90 -1.85 1.83
C ILE A 13 -1.28 -2.94 0.81
N LEU A 14 -0.79 -2.84 -0.41
CA LEU A 14 -1.03 -3.86 -1.44
C LEU A 14 -0.44 -5.21 -1.02
N LEU A 15 0.76 -5.23 -0.43
CA LEU A 15 1.39 -6.47 -0.01
C LEU A 15 0.59 -7.15 1.10
N ALA A 16 0.03 -6.37 2.03
CA ALA A 16 -0.88 -6.87 3.05
C ALA A 16 -2.14 -7.50 2.43
N PHE A 17 -2.78 -6.83 1.45
CA PHE A 17 -3.90 -7.42 0.71
C PHE A 17 -3.53 -8.73 0.00
N PHE A 18 -2.40 -8.77 -0.70
CA PHE A 18 -1.94 -9.97 -1.42
C PHE A 18 -1.59 -11.15 -0.50
N ARG A 19 -1.27 -10.88 0.78
CA ARG A 19 -1.00 -11.90 1.81
C ARG A 19 -2.22 -12.29 2.63
N SER A 20 -3.40 -11.76 2.28
CA SER A 20 -4.62 -11.90 3.08
C SER A 20 -4.46 -11.37 4.51
N GLU A 21 -3.64 -10.33 4.70
CA GLU A 21 -3.43 -9.64 5.98
C GLU A 21 -4.29 -8.36 6.01
N GLY A 22 -5.61 -8.49 6.01
CA GLY A 22 -6.54 -7.37 5.89
C GLY A 22 -6.51 -6.42 7.09
N TYR A 23 -6.34 -6.94 8.31
CA TYR A 23 -6.14 -6.12 9.50
C TYR A 23 -4.90 -5.21 9.35
N LYS A 24 -3.81 -5.76 8.82
CA LYS A 24 -2.58 -4.99 8.58
C LYS A 24 -2.75 -3.92 7.51
N ALA A 25 -3.49 -4.24 6.45
CA ALA A 25 -3.86 -3.26 5.43
C ALA A 25 -4.67 -2.11 6.05
N GLY A 26 -5.63 -2.43 6.94
CA GLY A 26 -6.41 -1.45 7.69
C GLY A 26 -5.54 -0.49 8.50
N GLU A 27 -4.57 -1.01 9.27
CA GLU A 27 -3.64 -0.18 10.06
C GLU A 27 -2.86 0.81 9.19
N LEU A 28 -2.33 0.33 8.05
CA LEU A 28 -1.55 1.13 7.12
C LEU A 28 -2.41 2.19 6.40
N MET A 29 -3.68 1.90 6.15
CA MET A 29 -4.64 2.84 5.57
C MET A 29 -4.98 4.00 6.51
N VAL A 30 -5.02 3.76 7.82
CA VAL A 30 -5.32 4.81 8.83
C VAL A 30 -4.08 5.51 9.38
N GLU A 31 -2.87 5.04 9.08
CA GLU A 31 -1.62 5.59 9.64
C GLU A 31 -1.45 7.09 9.35
N GLY A 32 -1.92 7.58 8.21
CA GLY A 32 -1.94 9.02 7.85
C GLY A 32 -3.15 9.81 8.36
N ALA A 33 -4.15 9.14 8.94
CA ALA A 33 -5.44 9.71 9.35
C ALA A 33 -5.83 9.35 10.80
N ARG A 34 -4.88 8.91 11.64
CA ARG A 34 -5.12 8.44 13.01
C ARG A 34 -5.96 9.39 13.88
N ASN A 35 -5.83 10.69 13.66
CA ASN A 35 -6.55 11.71 14.45
C ASN A 35 -8.01 11.92 14.02
N GLN A 36 -8.43 11.33 12.90
CA GLN A 36 -9.77 11.51 12.31
C GLN A 36 -10.59 10.22 12.35
N CYS A 37 -9.95 9.06 12.51
CA CYS A 37 -10.63 7.78 12.58
C CYS A 37 -11.35 7.63 13.93
N SER A 38 -12.65 7.35 13.88
CA SER A 38 -13.47 7.20 15.09
C SER A 38 -13.19 5.91 15.85
N ASP A 39 -12.89 4.83 15.14
CA ASP A 39 -12.51 3.54 15.70
C ASP A 39 -11.59 2.79 14.73
N ILE A 40 -10.30 2.79 15.06
CA ILE A 40 -9.27 2.13 14.24
C ILE A 40 -9.42 0.61 14.28
N GLN A 41 -9.78 0.03 15.43
CA GLN A 41 -9.87 -1.43 15.56
C GLN A 41 -11.05 -1.96 14.75
N ALA A 42 -12.21 -1.32 14.88
CA ALA A 42 -13.40 -1.69 14.10
C ALA A 42 -13.14 -1.58 12.59
N PHE A 43 -12.44 -0.52 12.14
CA PHE A 43 -12.05 -0.39 10.75
C PHE A 43 -11.13 -1.53 10.29
N CYS A 44 -10.08 -1.85 11.06
CA CYS A 44 -9.14 -2.91 10.71
C CYS A 44 -9.81 -4.29 10.66
N THR A 45 -10.69 -4.59 11.62
CA THR A 45 -11.50 -5.81 11.62
C THR A 45 -12.43 -5.88 10.41
N ALA A 46 -13.07 -4.77 10.04
CA ALA A 46 -13.95 -4.72 8.88
C ALA A 46 -13.17 -4.96 7.55
N VAL A 47 -11.94 -4.44 7.45
CA VAL A 47 -11.06 -4.71 6.30
C VAL A 47 -10.60 -6.17 6.27
N GLU A 48 -10.25 -6.76 7.41
CA GLU A 48 -9.92 -8.21 7.53
C GLU A 48 -11.07 -9.09 7.00
N ASP A 49 -12.28 -8.83 7.51
CA ASP A 49 -13.48 -9.54 7.12
C ASP A 49 -13.78 -9.43 5.61
N MET A 50 -13.60 -8.24 5.04
CA MET A 50 -13.75 -8.01 3.61
C MET A 50 -12.73 -8.82 2.79
N VAL A 51 -11.46 -8.82 3.20
CA VAL A 51 -10.39 -9.58 2.54
C VAL A 51 -10.71 -11.07 2.54
N HIS A 52 -11.13 -11.61 3.68
CA HIS A 52 -11.53 -13.01 3.82
C HIS A 52 -12.70 -13.38 2.91
N ARG A 53 -13.72 -12.51 2.78
CA ARG A 53 -14.85 -12.72 1.86
C ARG A 53 -14.43 -12.65 0.38
N SER A 54 -13.49 -11.76 0.06
CA SER A 54 -13.08 -11.50 -1.32
C SER A 54 -12.33 -12.67 -1.97
N HIS A 55 -11.69 -13.52 -1.16
CA HIS A 55 -10.88 -14.65 -1.61
C HIS A 55 -11.68 -15.71 -2.39
N ASN A 56 -12.97 -15.86 -2.11
CA ASN A 56 -13.80 -16.93 -2.68
C ASN A 56 -14.91 -16.42 -3.63
N SER A 57 -14.92 -15.13 -3.97
CA SER A 57 -15.99 -14.54 -4.78
C SER A 57 -15.57 -14.35 -6.24
N PRO A 58 -16.38 -14.78 -7.23
CA PRO A 58 -16.16 -14.41 -8.63
C PRO A 58 -16.23 -12.87 -8.77
N PHE A 59 -15.30 -12.33 -9.55
CA PHE A 59 -14.99 -10.89 -9.60
C PHE A 59 -16.16 -10.01 -10.09
N PHE A 60 -16.75 -10.34 -11.24
CA PHE A 60 -17.67 -9.44 -11.93
C PHE A 60 -19.04 -9.30 -11.24
N ASP A 61 -19.52 -10.35 -10.59
CA ASP A 61 -20.84 -10.32 -9.94
C ASP A 61 -20.88 -9.38 -8.72
N LYS A 62 -19.71 -9.02 -8.16
CA LYS A 62 -19.61 -8.31 -6.86
C LYS A 62 -18.65 -7.13 -6.83
N PHE A 63 -18.12 -6.67 -7.98
CA PHE A 63 -17.22 -5.50 -8.00
C PHE A 63 -17.89 -4.24 -7.42
N GLY A 64 -19.13 -3.95 -7.84
CA GLY A 64 -19.89 -2.80 -7.33
C GLY A 64 -20.14 -2.89 -5.82
N SER A 65 -20.47 -4.09 -5.30
CA SER A 65 -20.62 -4.29 -3.86
C SER A 65 -19.30 -4.14 -3.10
N TYR A 66 -18.17 -4.58 -3.67
CA TYR A 66 -16.86 -4.43 -3.04
C TYR A 66 -16.47 -2.96 -2.90
N VAL A 67 -16.67 -2.16 -3.96
CA VAL A 67 -16.44 -0.71 -3.91
C VAL A 67 -17.35 -0.04 -2.89
N ALA A 68 -18.65 -0.38 -2.90
CA ALA A 68 -19.60 0.16 -1.95
C ALA A 68 -19.25 -0.19 -0.50
N GLU A 69 -18.76 -1.42 -0.26
CA GLU A 69 -18.31 -1.89 1.05
C GLU A 69 -17.07 -1.12 1.54
N VAL A 70 -16.04 -0.99 0.72
CA VAL A 70 -14.83 -0.20 1.06
C VAL A 70 -15.19 1.25 1.37
N CYS A 71 -15.99 1.89 0.51
CA CYS A 71 -16.45 3.26 0.71
C CYS A 71 -17.32 3.38 1.97
N GLY A 72 -18.23 2.44 2.21
CA GLY A 72 -19.09 2.41 3.39
C GLY A 72 -18.30 2.27 4.69
N MET A 73 -17.30 1.38 4.73
CA MET A 73 -16.39 1.23 5.86
C MET A 73 -15.59 2.51 6.11
N ALA A 74 -15.07 3.14 5.05
CA ALA A 74 -14.34 4.39 5.17
C ALA A 74 -15.21 5.54 5.68
N CYS A 75 -16.45 5.65 5.20
CA CYS A 75 -17.41 6.63 5.69
C CYS A 75 -17.78 6.39 7.17
N THR A 76 -18.11 5.15 7.53
CA THR A 76 -18.51 4.76 8.90
C THR A 76 -17.43 5.09 9.92
N HIS A 77 -16.17 4.82 9.59
CA HIS A 77 -15.04 5.00 10.50
C HIS A 77 -14.29 6.32 10.29
N GLN A 78 -14.82 7.23 9.46
CA GLN A 78 -14.23 8.53 9.13
C GLN A 78 -12.78 8.43 8.63
N VAL A 79 -12.50 7.40 7.83
CA VAL A 79 -11.18 7.16 7.24
C VAL A 79 -11.10 7.88 5.90
N LYS A 80 -10.14 8.81 5.77
CA LYS A 80 -9.83 9.44 4.49
C LYS A 80 -9.04 8.48 3.61
N LEU A 81 -9.71 7.91 2.61
CA LEU A 81 -9.06 7.06 1.61
C LEU A 81 -8.08 7.88 0.76
N ASN A 82 -6.88 7.34 0.56
CA ASN A 82 -5.93 7.90 -0.40
C ASN A 82 -6.42 7.58 -1.82
N GLU A 83 -6.75 8.62 -2.60
CA GLU A 83 -7.22 8.52 -3.98
C GLU A 83 -6.33 7.60 -4.84
N GLN A 84 -5.02 7.71 -4.66
CA GLN A 84 -4.06 6.93 -5.43
C GLN A 84 -4.11 5.44 -5.08
N LEU A 85 -4.30 5.13 -3.79
CA LEU A 85 -4.45 3.75 -3.33
C LEU A 85 -5.73 3.13 -3.90
N VAL A 86 -6.85 3.85 -3.83
CA VAL A 86 -8.14 3.37 -4.36
C VAL A 86 -8.04 3.12 -5.86
N THR A 87 -7.44 4.04 -6.60
CA THR A 87 -7.23 3.90 -8.06
C THR A 87 -6.39 2.67 -8.39
N MET A 88 -5.29 2.46 -7.67
CA MET A 88 -4.41 1.31 -7.89
C MET A 88 -5.07 -0.02 -7.49
N ALA A 89 -5.76 -0.05 -6.36
CA ALA A 89 -6.51 -1.22 -5.91
C ALA A 89 -7.62 -1.58 -6.91
N MET A 90 -8.34 -0.61 -7.46
CA MET A 90 -9.35 -0.84 -8.49
C MET A 90 -8.74 -1.39 -9.78
N ALA A 91 -7.62 -0.84 -10.25
CA ALA A 91 -6.94 -1.36 -11.41
C ALA A 91 -6.51 -2.82 -11.21
N ILE A 92 -5.90 -3.14 -10.07
CA ILE A 92 -5.49 -4.52 -9.73
C ILE A 92 -6.70 -5.45 -9.69
N LYS A 93 -7.79 -5.03 -9.05
CA LYS A 93 -9.01 -5.85 -8.93
C LYS A 93 -9.57 -6.14 -10.33
N VAL A 94 -9.67 -5.14 -11.21
CA VAL A 94 -10.09 -5.33 -12.61
C VAL A 94 -9.18 -6.31 -13.36
N LEU A 95 -7.85 -6.18 -13.23
CA LEU A 95 -6.92 -7.13 -13.83
C LEU A 95 -7.13 -8.55 -13.31
N GLU A 96 -7.35 -8.73 -12.01
CA GLU A 96 -7.65 -10.02 -11.39
C GLU A 96 -8.91 -10.65 -12.01
N GLY A 97 -9.97 -9.86 -12.15
CA GLY A 97 -11.20 -10.28 -12.80
C GLY A 97 -11.04 -10.77 -14.23
N LEU A 98 -10.26 -10.04 -15.02
CA LEU A 98 -9.96 -10.41 -16.40
C LEU A 98 -9.13 -11.70 -16.47
N VAL A 99 -8.10 -11.83 -15.62
CA VAL A 99 -7.23 -13.01 -15.57
C VAL A 99 -8.02 -14.25 -15.15
N VAL A 100 -8.85 -14.14 -14.12
CA VAL A 100 -9.72 -15.24 -13.65
C VAL A 100 -10.76 -15.60 -14.71
N GLY A 101 -11.32 -14.61 -15.41
CA GLY A 101 -12.24 -14.82 -16.52
C GLY A 101 -11.61 -15.55 -17.70
N LEU A 102 -10.32 -15.33 -17.98
CA LEU A 102 -9.57 -16.01 -19.04
C LEU A 102 -9.08 -17.40 -18.63
N ASN A 103 -8.58 -17.56 -17.42
CA ASN A 103 -8.10 -18.82 -16.88
C ASN A 103 -8.38 -18.90 -15.37
N PRO A 104 -9.43 -19.63 -14.95
CA PRO A 104 -9.82 -19.74 -13.53
C PRO A 104 -8.78 -20.41 -12.63
N LYS A 105 -7.75 -21.06 -13.19
CA LYS A 105 -6.69 -21.73 -12.42
C LYS A 105 -5.50 -20.81 -12.11
N VAL A 106 -5.52 -19.56 -12.61
CA VAL A 106 -4.42 -18.61 -12.37
C VAL A 106 -4.61 -17.94 -11.02
N GLU A 107 -3.66 -18.17 -10.12
CA GLU A 107 -3.58 -17.46 -8.85
C GLU A 107 -2.79 -16.15 -9.02
N MET A 108 -3.47 -15.11 -9.50
CA MET A 108 -2.84 -13.80 -9.77
C MET A 108 -2.10 -13.24 -8.54
N CYS A 109 -2.68 -13.38 -7.35
CA CYS A 109 -2.11 -12.89 -6.11
C CYS A 109 -0.73 -13.50 -5.82
N HIS A 110 -0.57 -14.81 -6.00
CA HIS A 110 0.72 -15.48 -5.81
C HIS A 110 1.78 -15.02 -6.82
N ALA A 111 1.39 -14.77 -8.07
CA ALA A 111 2.29 -14.26 -9.09
C ALA A 111 2.75 -12.80 -8.83
N ALA A 112 1.93 -11.99 -8.16
CA ALA A 112 2.21 -10.58 -7.89
C ALA A 112 3.20 -10.36 -6.72
N ILE A 113 3.18 -11.23 -5.71
CA ILE A 113 4.05 -11.14 -4.51
C ILE A 113 5.54 -10.91 -4.84
N PRO A 114 6.22 -11.69 -5.70
CA PRO A 114 7.64 -11.49 -5.97
C PRO A 114 7.95 -10.15 -6.66
N ILE A 115 7.01 -9.63 -7.46
CA ILE A 115 7.15 -8.33 -8.12
C ILE A 115 7.08 -7.21 -7.06
N LEU A 116 6.14 -7.34 -6.13
CA LEU A 116 5.92 -6.35 -5.07
C LEU A 116 7.06 -6.34 -4.04
N LEU A 117 7.59 -7.51 -3.68
CA LEU A 117 8.80 -7.64 -2.86
C LEU A 117 10.01 -6.96 -3.49
N LYS A 118 10.23 -7.16 -4.80
CA LYS A 118 11.30 -6.45 -5.53
C LYS A 118 11.10 -4.93 -5.48
N ALA A 119 9.86 -4.44 -5.58
CA ALA A 119 9.57 -3.02 -5.47
C ALA A 119 9.90 -2.47 -4.07
N GLN A 120 9.53 -3.20 -3.00
CA GLN A 120 9.84 -2.83 -1.62
C GLN A 120 11.36 -2.79 -1.36
N LEU A 121 12.09 -3.81 -1.83
CA LEU A 121 13.55 -3.89 -1.69
C LEU A 121 14.29 -2.76 -2.42
N ARG A 122 13.86 -2.42 -3.65
CA ARG A 122 14.43 -1.28 -4.40
C ARG A 122 14.29 0.04 -3.64
N HIS A 123 13.16 0.24 -2.95
CA HIS A 123 12.92 1.45 -2.16
C HIS A 123 13.81 1.49 -0.90
N SER A 124 13.97 0.35 -0.20
CA SER A 124 14.85 0.23 0.96
C SER A 124 16.32 0.48 0.60
N MET A 125 16.81 -0.12 -0.51
CA MET A 125 18.18 0.11 -0.99
C MET A 125 18.42 1.56 -1.45
N GLY A 126 17.43 2.22 -2.04
CA GLY A 126 17.51 3.64 -2.39
C GLY A 126 17.67 4.55 -1.17
N MET A 127 17.01 4.22 -0.06
CA MET A 127 17.17 4.94 1.22
C MET A 127 18.57 4.75 1.81
N ILE A 128 19.09 3.52 1.82
CA ILE A 128 20.43 3.21 2.34
C ILE A 128 21.50 4.03 1.58
N ARG A 129 21.43 4.06 0.24
CA ARG A 129 22.37 4.85 -0.58
C ARG A 129 22.31 6.35 -0.29
N ARG A 130 21.10 6.87 0.00
CA ARG A 130 20.90 8.30 0.31
C ARG A 130 21.42 8.65 1.70
N ALA A 131 21.20 7.78 2.70
CA ALA A 131 21.72 7.94 4.05
C ALA A 131 23.26 7.92 4.09
N THR A 132 23.91 7.06 3.29
CA THR A 132 25.38 7.00 3.18
C THR A 132 25.98 8.20 2.44
N SER A 133 25.22 8.86 1.55
CA SER A 133 25.68 10.07 0.85
C SER A 133 25.60 11.35 1.70
N SER A 134 24.67 11.43 2.66
CA SER A 134 24.52 12.58 3.56
C SER A 134 25.53 12.59 4.72
N SER A 135 26.19 11.47 5.01
CA SER A 135 27.24 11.38 6.04
C SER A 135 28.64 11.77 5.54
N SER A 136 28.82 12.03 4.24
CA SER A 136 30.14 12.26 3.64
C SER A 136 30.49 13.74 3.36
N THR A 137 29.63 14.70 3.74
CA THR A 137 29.86 16.15 3.54
C THR A 137 30.21 16.92 4.81
N ALA A 138 30.50 16.23 5.93
CA ALA A 138 30.84 16.86 7.20
C ALA A 138 32.29 16.56 7.62
N ASN A 139 33.25 16.71 6.69
CA ASN A 139 34.67 16.84 7.07
C ASN A 139 35.47 17.41 5.88
N ASP A 140 35.38 18.72 5.64
CA ASP A 140 36.42 19.41 4.90
C ASP A 140 36.95 20.54 5.79
N GLY A 141 38.10 20.24 6.40
CA GLY A 141 38.78 21.09 7.36
C GLY A 141 39.27 22.36 6.69
N GLY A 142 38.88 23.50 7.27
CA GLY A 142 39.44 24.80 6.94
C GLY A 142 40.95 24.79 7.12
N SER A 143 41.67 24.89 6.00
CA SER A 143 43.08 25.26 5.98
C SER A 143 43.20 26.76 6.29
N PRO A 144 44.08 27.21 7.21
CA PRO A 144 44.28 28.63 7.41
C PRO A 144 45.18 29.20 6.30
N SER A 145 44.73 30.28 5.66
CA SER A 145 45.54 31.06 4.72
C SER A 145 46.60 31.90 5.46
N PRO A 146 47.82 32.09 4.91
CA PRO A 146 48.82 32.96 5.51
C PRO A 146 48.55 34.42 5.10
N VAL A 147 48.45 35.31 6.08
CA VAL A 147 48.42 36.76 5.84
C VAL A 147 49.83 37.31 5.95
N ARG A 148 50.15 38.14 4.96
CA ARG A 148 51.39 38.83 4.63
C ARG A 148 51.80 39.86 5.69
#